data_AF-A0A3D0GAX0-F1
#
_entry.id   AF-A0A3D0GAX0-F1
#
_cell.length_a   1.000
_cell.length_b   1.000
_cell.length_c   1.000
_cell.angle_alpha   90.00
_cell.angle_beta   90.00
_cell.angle_gamma   90.00
#
_symmetry.space_group_name_H-M   'P 1'
#
loop_
_entity.id
_entity.type
_entity.pdbx_description
1 polymer ?
#
loop_
_entity_poly.entity_id
_entity_poly.type
_entity_poly.pdbx_seq_one_letter_code
_entity_poly.pdbx_strand_id
1 'polypeptide(L)' 'MRRWSELTPDEQLRIREEYQRVLDREPRTCDMDEKVARFTEWLAERDIIFSADEISRKSR' A
#
# COMPACT_ATOMS: atom_id res chain seq x y z
N MET A 1 -8.21 -13.37 1.19
CA MET A 1 -7.48 -12.16 1.62
C MET A 1 -6.10 -12.51 2.13
N ARG A 2 -5.04 -12.00 1.48
CA ARG A 2 -3.62 -12.16 1.91
C ARG A 2 -3.19 -10.92 2.69
N ARG A 3 -2.38 -11.05 3.74
CA ARG A 3 -1.81 -9.87 4.40
C ARG A 3 -0.61 -9.34 3.65
N TRP A 4 -0.41 -8.02 3.68
CA TRP A 4 0.76 -7.39 3.08
C TRP A 4 2.08 -7.98 3.63
N SER A 5 2.15 -8.26 4.94
CA SER A 5 3.32 -8.92 5.54
C SER A 5 3.57 -10.37 5.07
N GLU A 6 2.57 -11.04 4.49
CA GLU A 6 2.73 -12.39 3.92
C GLU A 6 3.23 -12.36 2.47
N LEU A 7 3.23 -11.19 1.83
CA LEU A 7 3.76 -11.01 0.49
C LEU A 7 5.29 -11.00 0.51
N THR A 8 5.88 -11.63 -0.50
CA THR A 8 7.33 -11.58 -0.68
C THR A 8 7.81 -10.15 -0.94
N PRO A 9 9.08 -9.83 -0.65
CA PRO A 9 9.64 -8.50 -0.91
C PRO A 9 9.45 -8.06 -2.37
N ASP A 10 9.58 -8.98 -3.32
CA ASP A 10 9.34 -8.75 -4.75
C ASP A 10 7.88 -8.42 -5.07
N GLU A 11 6.92 -9.15 -4.50
CA GLU A 11 5.49 -8.84 -4.66
C GLU A 11 5.18 -7.45 -4.08
N GLN A 12 5.66 -7.16 -2.87
CA GLN A 12 5.49 -5.85 -2.25
C GLN A 12 6.07 -4.73 -3.12
N LEU A 13 7.24 -4.95 -3.72
CA LEU A 13 7.88 -3.98 -4.61
C LEU A 13 7.04 -3.72 -5.86
N ARG A 14 6.63 -4.79 -6.57
CA ARG A 14 5.81 -4.65 -7.78
C ARG A 14 4.51 -3.91 -7.51
N ILE A 15 3.86 -4.21 -6.39
CA ILE A 15 2.60 -3.57 -6.02
C ILE A 15 2.80 -2.08 -5.71
N ARG A 16 3.92 -1.70 -5.05
CA ARG A 16 4.28 -0.30 -4.84
C ARG A 16 4.57 0.43 -6.15
N GLU A 17 5.28 -0.21 -7.07
CA GLU A 17 5.56 0.36 -8.39
C GLU A 17 4.28 0.58 -9.20
N GLU A 18 3.34 -0.36 -9.15
CA GLU A 18 2.04 -0.21 -9.80
C GLU A 18 1.22 0.93 -9.15
N TYR A 19 1.20 0.99 -7.83
CA TYR A 19 0.52 2.06 -7.10
C TYR A 19 1.14 3.44 -7.35
N GLN A 20 2.46 3.54 -7.53
CA GLN A 20 3.12 4.79 -7.89
C GLN A 20 2.56 5.37 -9.20
N ARG A 21 2.26 4.53 -10.19
CA ARG A 21 1.64 4.98 -11.45
C ARG A 21 0.22 5.51 -11.26
N VAL A 22 -0.49 5.03 -10.24
CA VAL A 22 -1.80 5.55 -9.84
C VAL A 22 -1.63 6.91 -9.18
N LEU A 23 -0.67 7.04 -8.25
CA LEU A 23 -0.34 8.31 -7.60
C LEU A 23 0.11 9.39 -8.59
N ASP A 24 0.88 9.05 -9.62
CA ASP A 24 1.28 9.97 -10.69
C ASP A 24 0.09 10.54 -11.48
N ARG A 25 -1.05 9.84 -11.50
CA ARG A 25 -2.29 10.28 -12.17
C ARG A 25 -3.24 11.02 -11.23
N GLU A 26 -3.02 10.92 -9.93
CA GLU A 26 -3.89 11.53 -8.93
C GLU A 26 -3.39 12.93 -8.53
N PRO A 27 -4.31 13.82 -8.11
CA PRO A 27 -3.90 15.09 -7.52
C PRO A 27 -3.01 14.82 -6.31
N ARG A 28 -1.84 15.46 -6.28
CA ARG A 28 -0.86 15.37 -5.21
C ARG A 28 -1.48 15.82 -3.90
N THR A 29 -1.86 14.85 -3.06
CA THR A 29 -2.32 15.09 -1.69
C THR A 29 -1.11 15.28 -0.78
N CYS A 30 -1.20 16.22 0.15
CA CYS A 30 -0.17 16.39 1.18
C CYS A 30 -0.47 15.56 2.44
N ASP A 31 -1.69 15.05 2.57
CA ASP A 31 -2.13 14.27 3.72
C ASP A 31 -1.65 12.81 3.62
N MET A 32 -0.83 12.41 4.59
CA MET A 32 -0.30 11.05 4.68
C MET A 32 -1.38 10.02 5.03
N ASP A 33 -2.31 10.37 5.92
CA ASP A 33 -3.45 9.50 6.26
C ASP A 33 -4.32 9.20 5.03
N GLU A 34 -4.56 10.21 4.19
CA GLU A 34 -5.31 10.02 2.95
C GLU A 34 -4.58 9.10 1.96
N LYS A 35 -3.25 9.22 1.84
CA LYS A 35 -2.44 8.29 1.04
C LYS A 35 -2.53 6.86 1.55
N VAL A 36 -2.48 6.67 2.87
CA VAL A 36 -2.57 5.34 3.47
C VAL A 36 -3.97 4.75 3.29
N ALA A 37 -5.03 5.55 3.44
CA ALA A 37 -6.40 5.13 3.20
C ALA A 37 -6.59 4.69 1.73
N ARG A 38 -6.20 5.54 0.77
CA ARG A 38 -6.31 5.24 -0.67
C ARG A 38 -5.50 4.01 -1.07
N PHE A 39 -4.31 3.83 -0.49
CA PHE A 39 -3.51 2.64 -0.73
C PHE A 39 -4.17 1.38 -0.15
N THR A 40 -4.75 1.49 1.04
CA THR A 40 -5.48 0.39 1.69
C THR A 40 -6.70 -0.02 0.88
N GLU A 41 -7.49 0.94 0.41
CA GLU A 41 -8.66 0.68 -0.45
C GLU A 41 -8.25 0.01 -1.77
N TRP A 42 -7.21 0.52 -2.42
CA TRP A 42 -6.70 -0.03 -3.67
C TRP A 42 -6.12 -1.46 -3.53
N LEU A 43 -5.56 -1.78 -2.35
CA LEU A 43 -5.12 -3.13 -2.01
C LEU A 43 -6.29 -4.05 -1.66
N ALA A 44 -7.34 -3.53 -1.03
CA ALA A 44 -8.54 -4.32 -0.71
C ALA A 44 -9.23 -4.85 -1.98
N GLU A 45 -9.25 -4.08 -3.07
CA GLU A 45 -9.72 -4.54 -4.39
C GLU A 45 -8.91 -5.73 -4.94
N ARG A 46 -7.66 -5.89 -4.48
CA ARG A 46 -6.74 -6.97 -4.87
C ARG A 46 -6.74 -8.13 -3.87
N ASP A 47 -7.70 -8.17 -2.95
CA ASP A 47 -7.78 -9.16 -1.87
C ASP A 47 -6.56 -9.11 -0.93
N ILE A 48 -5.90 -7.95 -0.83
CA ILE A 48 -4.73 -7.71 0.03
C ILE A 48 -5.13 -6.82 1.20
N ILE A 49 -4.87 -7.30 2.41
CA ILE A 49 -5.09 -6.52 3.64
C ILE A 49 -3.80 -5.79 3.98
N PHE A 50 -3.88 -4.46 4.03
CA PHE A 50 -2.81 -3.59 4.48
C PHE A 50 -3.33 -2.66 5.58
N SER A 51 -2.46 -2.34 6.55
CA SER A 51 -2.77 -1.37 7.58
C SER A 51 -1.52 -0.55 7.89
N ALA A 52 -1.71 0.70 8.31
CA ALA A 52 -0.61 1.60 8.70
C ALA A 52 0.31 0.97 9.76
N ASP A 53 -0.22 0.11 10.63
CA ASP A 53 0.53 -0.63 11.65
C ASP A 53 1.62 -1.53 11.03
N GLU A 54 1.38 -2.08 9.83
CA GLU A 54 2.35 -2.92 9.12
C GLU A 54 3.55 -2.11 8.60
N ILE A 55 3.41 -0.79 8.42
CA ILE A 55 4.54 0.11 8.09
C ILE A 55 5.47 0.24 9.30
N SER A 56 4.91 0.31 10.51
CA SER A 56 5.67 0.47 11.75
C SER A 56 6.36 -0.82 12.20
N ARG A 57 5.80 -1.98 11.88
CA ARG A 57 6.35 -3.29 12.31
C ARG A 57 7.68 -3.70 11.69
N LYS A 58 8.17 -3.03 10.65
CA LYS A 58 9.46 -3.38 10.00
C LYS A 58 10.71 -2.87 10.74
N SER A 59 10.58 -2.34 11.96
CA SER A 59 11.70 -1.83 12.77
C SER A 59 12.16 -2.76 13.91
N ARG A 60 11.93 -4.08 13.84
CA ARG A 60 12.45 -5.01 14.87
C ARG A 60 13.33 -6.10 14.32
#